data_AF-A0A6L3X5Q5-F1
#
_entry.id   AF-A0A6L3X5Q5-F1
#
_cell.length_a   1.000
_cell.length_b   1.000
_cell.length_c   1.000
_cell.angle_alpha   90.00
_cell.angle_beta   90.00
_cell.angle_gamma   90.00
#
_symmetry.space_group_name_H-M   'P 1'
#
loop_
_entity.id
_entity.type
_entity.pdbx_description
1 polymer ?
#
loop_
_entity_poly.entity_id
_entity_poly.type
_entity_poly.pdbx_seq_one_letter_code
_entity_poly.pdbx_strand_id
1 'polypeptide(L)'
;DVNAAAVRALPALEAIQRTTNKASLADIIVLAGVVGVEQAAKAAGVYVNVPFTPGRVDARQDQTDIEMFNLLEPVADGFRNYRAQVDVSTTESLLIDKAQQLTLTAPELTVLIG
;
A
#
# COMPACT_ATOMS: atom_id res chain seq x y z
N ASP A 1 -7.85 -8.49 -10.28
CA ASP A 1 -6.91 -8.49 -9.14
C ASP A 1 -6.19 -7.15 -9.09
N VAL A 2 -6.39 -6.42 -8.00
CA VAL A 2 -5.81 -5.10 -7.76
C VAL A 2 -4.30 -5.14 -7.49
N ASN A 3 -3.74 -6.29 -7.07
CA ASN A 3 -2.35 -6.42 -6.66
C ASN A 3 -1.43 -7.00 -7.74
N ALA A 4 -1.96 -7.44 -8.89
CA ALA A 4 -1.21 -8.14 -9.93
C ALA A 4 0.04 -7.38 -10.44
N ALA A 5 0.00 -6.05 -10.47
CA ALA A 5 1.15 -5.23 -10.83
C ALA A 5 2.17 -5.12 -9.68
N ALA A 6 1.71 -4.88 -8.45
CA ALA A 6 2.55 -4.69 -7.28
C ALA A 6 3.34 -5.95 -6.90
N VAL A 7 2.74 -7.14 -7.07
CA VAL A 7 3.37 -8.44 -6.78
C VAL A 7 4.70 -8.62 -7.54
N ARG A 8 4.87 -7.98 -8.71
CA ARG A 8 6.11 -8.06 -9.50
C ARG A 8 7.34 -7.52 -8.77
N ALA A 9 7.16 -6.67 -7.76
CA ALA A 9 8.26 -6.14 -6.95
C ALA A 9 8.75 -7.11 -5.87
N LEU A 10 7.90 -8.06 -5.42
CA LEU A 10 8.20 -8.92 -4.28
C LEU A 10 9.49 -9.75 -4.42
N PRO A 11 9.78 -10.39 -5.57
CA PRO A 11 11.01 -11.19 -5.71
C PRO A 11 12.28 -10.38 -5.46
N ALA A 12 12.30 -9.09 -5.85
CA ALA A 12 13.44 -8.22 -5.62
C ALA A 12 13.56 -7.83 -4.13
N LEU A 13 12.44 -7.53 -3.47
CA LEU A 13 12.41 -7.21 -2.04
C LEU A 13 12.81 -8.41 -1.18
N GLU A 14 12.36 -9.62 -1.54
CA GLU A 14 12.79 -10.87 -0.89
C GLU A 14 14.28 -11.12 -1.06
N ALA A 15 14.84 -10.85 -2.25
CA ALA A 15 16.29 -10.98 -2.47
C ALA A 15 17.08 -10.00 -1.58
N ILE A 16 16.60 -8.76 -1.41
CA ILE A 16 17.19 -7.77 -0.50
C ILE A 16 17.09 -8.25 0.95
N GLN A 17 15.92 -8.75 1.36
CA GLN A 17 15.71 -9.30 2.71
C GLN A 17 16.68 -10.44 3.00
N ARG A 18 16.80 -11.42 2.10
CA ARG A 18 17.71 -12.58 2.26
C ARG A 18 19.18 -12.17 2.30
N THR A 19 19.56 -11.17 1.52
CA THR A 19 20.96 -10.70 1.46
C THR A 19 21.35 -9.90 2.70
N THR A 20 20.44 -9.04 3.19
CA THR A 20 20.72 -8.16 4.33
C THR A 20 20.47 -8.83 5.67
N ASN A 21 19.43 -9.66 5.75
CA ASN A 21 18.93 -10.35 6.95
C ASN A 21 18.88 -9.46 8.21
N LYS A 22 18.48 -8.20 8.04
CA LYS A 22 18.48 -7.17 9.09
C LYS A 22 17.09 -6.63 9.44
N ALA A 23 16.10 -6.91 8.61
CA ALA A 23 14.73 -6.43 8.78
C ALA A 23 13.75 -7.47 8.21
N SER A 24 12.51 -7.41 8.68
CA SER A 24 11.40 -8.18 8.12
C SER A 24 11.11 -7.77 6.68
N LEU A 25 10.49 -8.65 5.91
CA LEU A 25 9.99 -8.30 4.58
C LEU A 25 8.93 -7.19 4.68
N ALA A 26 8.10 -7.21 5.72
CA ALA A 26 7.12 -6.16 6.01
C ALA A 26 7.76 -4.77 6.16
N ASP A 27 8.87 -4.65 6.90
CA ASP A 27 9.59 -3.39 7.01
C ASP A 27 10.24 -2.97 5.69
N ILE A 28 10.79 -3.94 4.94
CA ILE A 28 11.39 -3.67 3.62
C ILE A 28 10.36 -3.17 2.61
N ILE A 29 9.14 -3.71 2.59
CA ILE A 29 8.05 -3.25 1.72
C ILE A 29 7.71 -1.78 2.01
N VAL A 30 7.57 -1.40 3.28
CA VAL A 30 7.29 -0.01 3.66
C VAL A 30 8.48 0.90 3.34
N LEU A 31 9.70 0.45 3.62
CA LEU A 31 10.92 1.21 3.34
C LEU A 31 11.10 1.45 1.83
N ALA A 32 10.73 0.50 0.97
CA ALA A 32 10.73 0.69 -0.48
C ALA A 32 9.78 1.82 -0.90
N GLY A 33 8.60 1.92 -0.26
CA GLY A 33 7.66 3.03 -0.45
C GLY A 33 8.24 4.37 0.00
N VAL A 34 8.86 4.42 1.18
CA VAL A 34 9.56 5.62 1.72
C VAL A 34 10.59 6.13 0.71
N VAL A 35 11.46 5.25 0.23
CA VAL A 35 12.49 5.57 -0.77
C VAL A 35 11.84 6.10 -2.07
N GLY A 36 10.75 5.47 -2.53
CA GLY A 36 10.03 5.92 -3.72
C GLY A 36 9.50 7.36 -3.61
N VAL A 37 8.89 7.70 -2.46
CA VAL A 37 8.37 9.06 -2.21
C VAL A 37 9.50 10.09 -2.16
N GLU A 38 10.59 9.80 -1.43
CA GLU A 38 11.74 10.71 -1.35
C GLU A 38 12.40 10.93 -2.70
N GLN A 39 12.54 9.87 -3.51
CA GLN A 39 13.09 9.96 -4.86
C GLN A 39 12.20 10.80 -5.78
N ALA A 40 10.88 10.61 -5.73
CA ALA A 40 9.93 11.38 -6.52
C ALA A 40 9.94 12.87 -6.15
N ALA A 41 9.92 13.18 -4.84
CA ALA A 41 10.03 14.55 -4.36
C ALA A 41 11.34 15.22 -4.81
N LYS A 42 12.46 14.50 -4.67
CA LYS A 42 13.79 14.99 -5.10
C LYS A 42 13.84 15.26 -6.60
N ALA A 43 13.22 14.41 -7.42
CA ALA A 43 13.14 14.61 -8.87
C ALA A 43 12.33 15.88 -9.23
N ALA A 44 11.36 16.26 -8.41
CA ALA A 44 10.61 17.51 -8.52
C ALA A 44 11.34 18.72 -7.91
N GLY A 45 12.58 18.56 -7.43
CA GLY A 45 13.36 19.63 -6.80
C GLY A 45 13.01 19.92 -5.34
N VAL A 46 12.18 19.07 -4.71
CA VAL A 46 11.77 19.21 -3.32
C VAL A 46 12.50 18.18 -2.46
N TYR A 47 13.18 18.64 -1.42
CA TYR A 47 13.87 17.76 -0.48
C TYR A 47 12.99 17.54 0.75
N VAL A 48 12.54 16.31 0.93
CA VAL A 48 11.76 15.89 2.09
C VAL A 48 12.42 14.68 2.72
N ASN A 49 12.31 14.57 4.04
CA ASN A 49 12.66 13.37 4.79
C ASN A 49 11.36 12.68 5.20
N VAL A 50 11.11 11.50 4.66
CA VAL A 50 9.90 10.72 4.95
C VAL A 50 10.18 9.86 6.18
N PRO A 51 9.49 10.07 7.32
CA PRO A 51 9.75 9.32 8.54
C PRO A 51 9.49 7.81 8.36
N PHE A 52 10.41 6.99 8.86
CA PHE A 52 10.29 5.54 8.88
C PHE A 52 10.44 5.01 10.30
N THR A 53 9.48 4.18 10.72
CA THR A 53 9.51 3.48 12.01
C THR A 53 9.64 1.97 11.76
N PRO A 54 10.77 1.35 12.12
CA PRO A 54 10.98 -0.10 11.98
C PRO A 54 10.26 -0.88 13.08
N GLY A 55 10.24 -2.21 12.95
CA GLY A 55 9.74 -3.14 13.96
C GLY A 55 8.55 -3.98 13.50
N ARG A 56 8.16 -3.93 12.23
CA ARG A 56 7.14 -4.84 11.69
C ARG A 56 7.70 -6.26 11.64
N VAL A 57 6.81 -7.24 11.71
CA VAL A 57 7.17 -8.66 11.66
C VAL A 57 6.44 -9.34 10.51
N ASP A 58 7.03 -10.41 10.00
CA ASP A 58 6.43 -11.22 8.94
C ASP A 58 5.50 -12.26 9.58
N ALA A 59 4.21 -12.18 9.27
CA ALA A 59 3.23 -13.19 9.66
C ALA A 59 3.45 -14.49 8.87
N ARG A 60 3.09 -15.62 9.48
CA ARG A 60 3.16 -16.94 8.86
C ARG A 60 1.81 -17.32 8.24
N GLN A 61 1.83 -18.21 7.25
CA GLN A 61 0.59 -18.70 6.63
C GLN A 61 -0.38 -19.35 7.62
N ASP A 62 0.11 -19.99 8.68
CA ASP A 62 -0.72 -20.59 9.73
C ASP A 62 -1.38 -19.55 10.65
N GLN A 63 -1.00 -18.28 10.55
CA GLN A 63 -1.64 -17.12 11.19
C GLN A 63 -2.56 -16.38 10.21
N THR A 64 -2.70 -16.85 8.97
CA THR A 64 -3.44 -16.20 7.88
C THR A 64 -4.54 -17.13 7.38
N ASP A 65 -5.75 -16.94 7.91
CA ASP A 65 -6.95 -17.61 7.42
C ASP A 65 -7.41 -16.95 6.10
N ILE A 66 -7.30 -17.70 5.00
CA ILE A 66 -7.60 -17.21 3.65
C ILE A 66 -9.05 -16.73 3.54
N GLU A 67 -10.01 -17.44 4.13
CA GLU A 67 -11.43 -17.07 4.03
C GLU A 67 -11.69 -15.74 4.72
N MET A 68 -11.05 -15.51 5.87
CA MET A 68 -11.16 -14.26 6.61
C MET A 68 -10.48 -13.09 5.89
N PHE A 69 -9.33 -13.32 5.25
CA PHE A 69 -8.63 -12.28 4.51
C PHE A 69 -9.30 -11.92 3.17
N ASN A 70 -10.06 -12.83 2.57
CA ASN A 70 -10.84 -12.53 1.36
C ASN A 70 -11.90 -11.44 1.61
N LEU A 71 -12.38 -11.28 2.85
CA LEU A 71 -13.28 -10.18 3.22
C LEU A 71 -12.63 -8.79 3.12
N LEU A 72 -11.29 -8.73 3.07
CA LEU A 72 -10.52 -7.50 2.92
C LEU A 72 -10.22 -7.16 1.45
N GLU A 73 -10.65 -7.99 0.48
CA GLU A 73 -10.49 -7.70 -0.93
C GLU A 73 -11.34 -6.46 -1.31
N PRO A 74 -10.74 -5.40 -1.89
CA PRO A 74 -11.48 -4.18 -2.18
C PRO A 74 -12.37 -4.36 -3.42
N VAL A 75 -13.63 -3.95 -3.33
CA VAL A 75 -14.52 -3.79 -4.49
C VAL A 75 -14.10 -2.62 -5.39
N ALA A 76 -13.46 -1.60 -4.81
CA ALA A 76 -12.82 -0.49 -5.50
C ALA A 76 -11.69 0.09 -4.64
N ASP A 77 -10.68 0.65 -5.29
CA ASP A 77 -9.55 1.34 -4.65
C ASP A 77 -9.18 2.55 -5.51
N GLY A 78 -9.70 3.72 -5.13
CA GLY A 78 -9.50 4.95 -5.87
C GLY A 78 -8.06 5.48 -5.85
N PHE A 79 -7.26 5.14 -4.83
CA PHE A 79 -5.84 5.52 -4.76
C PHE A 79 -4.99 4.81 -5.81
N ARG A 80 -5.49 3.70 -6.36
CA ARG A 80 -4.84 2.93 -7.43
C ARG A 80 -5.68 2.87 -8.70
N ASN A 81 -6.72 3.70 -8.80
CA ASN A 81 -7.63 3.74 -9.94
C ASN A 81 -8.20 2.36 -10.31
N TYR A 82 -8.67 1.59 -9.31
CA TYR A 82 -9.22 0.25 -9.49
C TYR A 82 -10.70 0.18 -9.11
N ARG A 83 -11.48 -0.54 -9.93
CA ARG A 83 -12.89 -0.88 -9.64
C ARG A 83 -13.22 -2.26 -10.20
N ALA A 84 -13.69 -3.16 -9.33
CA ALA A 84 -14.00 -4.54 -9.67
C ALA A 84 -15.44 -4.72 -10.20
N GLN A 85 -16.42 -4.05 -9.58
CA GLN A 85 -17.85 -4.19 -9.87
C GLN A 85 -18.50 -2.83 -10.13
N VAL A 86 -19.49 -2.81 -11.03
CA VAL A 86 -20.06 -1.56 -11.57
C VAL A 86 -21.42 -1.20 -10.95
N ASP A 87 -22.06 -2.15 -10.29
CA ASP A 87 -23.46 -2.16 -9.89
C ASP A 87 -23.70 -1.92 -8.39
N VAL A 88 -22.65 -1.81 -7.58
CA VAL A 88 -22.76 -1.63 -6.12
C VAL A 88 -23.10 -0.18 -5.73
N SER A 89 -22.33 0.78 -6.23
CA SER A 89 -22.46 2.21 -5.94
C SER A 89 -21.60 3.01 -6.93
N THR A 90 -21.69 4.34 -6.93
CA THR A 90 -20.81 5.18 -7.76
C THR A 90 -19.36 5.10 -7.27
N THR A 91 -18.41 5.28 -8.18
CA THR A 91 -16.97 5.13 -7.89
C THR A 91 -16.52 6.12 -6.82
N GLU A 92 -17.00 7.36 -6.88
CA GLU A 92 -16.71 8.41 -5.92
C GLU A 92 -17.30 8.10 -4.53
N SER A 93 -18.49 7.50 -4.43
CA SER A 93 -19.02 7.06 -3.14
C SER A 93 -18.15 5.97 -2.52
N LEU A 94 -17.66 5.01 -3.31
CA LEU A 94 -16.73 3.98 -2.84
C LEU A 94 -15.36 4.55 -2.44
N LEU A 95 -14.90 5.59 -3.13
CA LEU A 95 -13.68 6.32 -2.74
C LEU A 95 -13.85 6.98 -1.37
N ILE A 96 -14.96 7.68 -1.14
CA ILE A 96 -15.25 8.30 0.17
C ILE A 96 -15.37 7.23 1.27
N ASP A 97 -16.04 6.11 0.99
CA ASP A 97 -16.14 4.99 1.93
C ASP A 97 -14.73 4.45 2.30
N LYS A 98 -13.87 4.22 1.29
CA LYS A 98 -12.51 3.75 1.54
C LYS A 98 -11.68 4.76 2.34
N ALA A 99 -11.80 6.04 2.05
CA ALA A 99 -11.13 7.11 2.79
C ALA A 99 -11.59 7.17 4.25
N GLN A 100 -12.89 6.95 4.48
CA GLN A 100 -13.47 6.89 5.82
C GLN A 100 -12.94 5.69 6.62
N GLN A 101 -12.81 4.51 6.01
CA GLN A 101 -12.19 3.34 6.65
C GLN A 101 -10.72 3.59 7.05
N LEU A 102 -10.02 4.44 6.29
CA LEU A 102 -8.65 4.89 6.57
C LEU A 102 -8.58 6.11 7.50
N THR A 103 -9.71 6.58 8.02
CA THR A 103 -9.83 7.73 8.93
C THR A 103 -9.29 9.05 8.35
N LEU A 104 -9.30 9.20 7.03
CA LEU A 104 -8.78 10.38 6.35
C LEU A 104 -9.77 11.54 6.39
N THR A 105 -9.26 12.74 6.56
CA THR A 105 -9.98 13.99 6.29
C THR A 105 -10.06 14.26 4.78
N ALA A 106 -10.95 15.17 4.37
CA ALA A 106 -11.09 15.53 2.95
C ALA A 106 -9.80 16.11 2.33
N PRO A 107 -9.02 16.98 3.01
CA PRO A 107 -7.72 17.43 2.49
C PRO A 107 -6.70 16.29 2.35
N GLU A 108 -6.63 15.37 3.32
CA GLU A 108 -5.72 14.21 3.27
C GLU A 108 -6.07 13.26 2.12
N LEU A 109 -7.35 12.97 1.93
CA LEU A 109 -7.82 12.22 0.76
C LEU A 109 -7.38 12.89 -0.55
N THR A 110 -7.58 14.20 -0.63
CA THR A 110 -7.28 14.97 -1.85
C THR A 110 -5.79 14.92 -2.20
N VAL A 111 -4.90 15.11 -1.22
CA VAL A 111 -3.44 15.07 -1.47
C VAL A 111 -2.91 13.67 -1.76
N LEU A 112 -3.61 12.61 -1.32
CA LEU A 112 -3.21 11.22 -1.62
C LEU A 112 -3.63 10.74 -3.01
N ILE A 113 -4.58 11.41 -3.66
CA ILE A 113 -5.01 11.10 -5.04
C ILE A 113 -4.22 11.89 -6.08
N GLY A 114 -3.91 13.15 -5.78
CA GLY A 114 -3.24 14.08 -6.71
C GLY A 114 -1.83 13.65 -7.08
#